data_AF-A0A1I7T4K9-F1
#
_entry.id   AF-A0A1I7T4K9-F1
#
_cell.length_a   1.000
_cell.length_b   1.000
_cell.length_c   1.000
_cell.angle_alpha   90.00
_cell.angle_beta   90.00
_cell.angle_gamma   90.00
#
_symmetry.space_group_name_H-M   'P 1'
#
loop_
_entity.id
_entity.type
_entity.pdbx_description
1 polymer ?
#
loop_
_entity_poly.entity_id
_entity_poly.type
_entity_poly.pdbx_seq_one_letter_code
_entity_poly.pdbx_strand_id
1 'polypeptide(L)'
;MVSSSEIIDLTFHFQKVFIALCFVSVCIATNGENECPSNEVFKTCGTACEPTCENPNTGSRPCIQVCIPNKCQCAKGFVRNSNGVCVQFNQCEEKVPKCSENEEFKECGTHCEPTCENPSPACIKMCKPNVCQCSEGYLRHNNVCIPANSCPKKNI
;
A
#
# COMPACT_ATOMS: atom_id res chain seq x y z
N MET A 1 0.37 -29.86 -69.42
CA MET A 1 -0.48 -30.82 -68.69
C MET A 1 0.27 -31.13 -67.40
N VAL A 2 -0.11 -30.51 -66.29
CA VAL A 2 0.56 -30.73 -64.98
C VAL A 2 -0.02 -32.03 -64.40
N SER A 3 0.84 -32.89 -63.88
CA SER A 3 0.42 -34.21 -63.38
C SER A 3 -0.35 -34.09 -62.07
N SER A 4 -1.34 -34.95 -61.85
CA SER A 4 -2.18 -34.94 -60.64
C SER A 4 -1.36 -35.09 -59.35
N SER A 5 -0.17 -35.68 -59.41
CA SER A 5 0.78 -35.81 -58.30
C SER A 5 1.50 -34.49 -57.94
N GLU A 6 1.81 -33.64 -58.91
CA GLU A 6 2.47 -32.33 -58.65
C GLU A 6 1.52 -31.31 -58.00
N ILE A 7 0.22 -31.42 -58.28
CA ILE A 7 -0.81 -30.57 -57.66
C ILE A 7 -1.02 -30.95 -56.19
N ILE A 8 -0.97 -32.25 -55.85
CA ILE A 8 -1.13 -32.74 -54.48
C ILE A 8 0.04 -32.27 -53.60
N ASP A 9 1.28 -32.31 -54.10
CA ASP A 9 2.47 -31.85 -53.36
C ASP A 9 2.45 -30.33 -53.08
N LEU A 10 2.02 -29.53 -54.08
CA LEU A 10 1.85 -28.09 -53.91
C LEU A 10 0.77 -27.77 -52.86
N THR A 11 -0.38 -28.46 -52.91
CA THR A 11 -1.45 -28.29 -51.91
C THR A 11 -1.03 -28.71 -50.50
N PHE A 12 -0.22 -29.76 -50.36
CA PHE A 12 0.34 -30.21 -49.08
C PHE A 12 1.34 -29.20 -48.50
N HIS A 13 2.15 -28.58 -49.36
CA HIS A 13 3.08 -27.53 -48.97
C HIS A 13 2.35 -26.25 -48.53
N PHE A 14 1.31 -25.85 -49.26
CA PHE A 14 0.47 -24.71 -48.88
C PHE A 14 -0.29 -24.96 -47.56
N GLN A 15 -0.80 -26.18 -47.33
CA GLN A 15 -1.48 -26.54 -46.08
C GLN A 15 -0.52 -26.53 -44.87
N LYS A 16 0.72 -26.97 -45.03
CA LYS A 16 1.76 -26.89 -43.97
C LYS A 16 2.19 -25.44 -43.68
N VAL A 17 2.27 -24.58 -44.70
CA VAL A 17 2.59 -23.15 -44.54
C VAL A 17 1.47 -22.40 -43.82
N PHE A 18 0.20 -22.67 -44.14
CA PHE A 18 -0.95 -22.10 -43.43
C PHE A 18 -1.00 -22.53 -41.96
N ILE A 19 -0.76 -23.82 -41.68
CA ILE A 19 -0.69 -24.33 -40.30
C ILE A 19 0.47 -23.65 -39.53
N ALA A 20 1.65 -23.52 -40.14
CA ALA A 20 2.79 -22.84 -39.54
C ALA A 20 2.51 -21.33 -39.28
N LEU A 21 1.81 -20.64 -40.19
CA LEU A 21 1.41 -19.24 -40.00
C LEU A 21 0.37 -19.10 -38.89
N CYS A 22 -0.58 -20.03 -38.77
CA CYS A 22 -1.52 -20.07 -37.65
C CYS A 22 -0.80 -20.23 -36.29
N PHE A 23 0.27 -21.02 -36.22
CA PHE A 23 1.09 -21.17 -35.01
C PHE A 23 1.88 -19.91 -34.62
N VAL A 24 2.20 -19.03 -35.57
CA VAL A 24 2.83 -17.72 -35.27
C VAL A 24 1.80 -16.67 -34.81
N SER A 25 0.53 -16.83 -35.19
CA SER A 25 -0.56 -15.94 -34.80
C SER A 25 -1.37 -16.38 -33.58
N VAL A 26 -1.07 -17.53 -32.96
CA VAL A 26 -1.59 -17.81 -31.61
C VAL A 26 -0.77 -16.99 -30.61
N CYS A 27 -1.05 -15.70 -30.56
CA CYS A 27 -0.93 -14.93 -29.34
C CYS A 27 -1.88 -15.61 -28.37
N ILE A 28 -1.39 -16.57 -27.59
CA ILE A 28 -2.17 -17.09 -26.46
C ILE A 28 -2.36 -15.85 -25.58
N ALA A 29 -3.53 -15.23 -25.69
CA ALA A 29 -4.03 -14.35 -24.66
C ALA A 29 -4.16 -15.25 -23.44
N THR A 30 -3.09 -15.33 -22.64
CA THR A 30 -3.14 -15.92 -21.33
C THR A 30 -4.20 -15.10 -20.61
N ASN A 31 -5.37 -15.70 -20.39
CA ASN A 31 -6.36 -15.15 -19.49
C ASN A 31 -5.64 -14.99 -18.15
N GLY A 32 -5.22 -13.75 -17.84
CA GLY A 32 -4.59 -13.39 -16.59
C GLY A 32 -5.60 -13.49 -15.47
N GLU A 33 -5.97 -14.71 -15.11
CA GLU A 33 -6.67 -14.96 -13.86
C GLU A 33 -5.70 -14.53 -12.76
N ASN A 34 -5.97 -13.36 -12.18
CA ASN A 34 -5.29 -12.79 -11.00
C ASN A 34 -4.06 -11.89 -11.26
N GLU A 35 -3.93 -11.29 -12.45
CA GLU A 35 -2.92 -10.23 -12.63
C GLU A 35 -3.39 -8.91 -12.02
N CYS A 36 -2.59 -8.36 -11.11
CA CYS A 36 -2.82 -7.07 -10.50
C CYS A 36 -1.81 -6.03 -11.01
N PRO A 37 -2.16 -4.73 -10.97
CA PRO A 37 -1.22 -3.65 -11.27
C PRO A 37 0.02 -3.69 -10.37
N SER A 38 1.05 -2.92 -10.74
CA SER A 38 2.26 -2.79 -9.93
C SER A 38 1.94 -2.38 -8.49
N ASN A 39 2.67 -2.96 -7.54
CA ASN A 39 2.51 -2.77 -6.10
C ASN A 39 1.15 -3.25 -5.53
N GLU A 40 0.43 -4.08 -6.26
CA GLU A 40 -0.79 -4.73 -5.80
C GLU A 40 -0.64 -6.26 -5.77
N VAL A 41 -1.35 -6.90 -4.86
CA VAL A 41 -1.40 -8.36 -4.71
C VAL A 41 -2.85 -8.78 -4.85
N PHE A 42 -3.09 -9.77 -5.71
CA PHE A 42 -4.42 -10.36 -5.82
C PHE A 42 -4.79 -11.09 -4.52
N LYS A 43 -5.97 -10.78 -4.00
CA LYS A 43 -6.54 -11.44 -2.84
C LYS A 43 -7.91 -12.00 -3.18
N THR A 44 -8.07 -13.30 -3.02
CA THR A 44 -9.38 -13.97 -3.03
C THR A 44 -10.29 -13.43 -1.93
N CYS A 45 -9.70 -12.93 -0.85
CA CYS A 45 -10.37 -12.23 0.25
C CYS A 45 -9.52 -11.04 0.73
N GLY A 46 -9.86 -9.83 0.28
CA GLY A 46 -9.22 -8.59 0.72
C GLY A 46 -9.98 -7.88 1.84
N THR A 47 -9.34 -6.90 2.47
CA THR A 47 -9.98 -6.05 3.49
C THR A 47 -10.80 -4.93 2.85
N ALA A 48 -11.90 -4.56 3.51
CA ALA A 48 -12.67 -3.34 3.22
C ALA A 48 -11.94 -2.05 3.65
N CYS A 49 -10.87 -2.18 4.43
CA CYS A 49 -10.11 -1.06 4.96
C CYS A 49 -8.67 -1.08 4.46
N GLU A 50 -8.53 -1.04 3.14
CA GLU A 50 -7.23 -0.83 2.52
C GLU A 50 -6.64 0.53 2.94
N PRO A 51 -5.32 0.61 3.18
CA PRO A 51 -4.68 1.88 3.52
C PRO A 51 -4.64 2.81 2.30
N THR A 52 -4.87 4.10 2.53
CA THR A 52 -4.85 5.15 1.50
C THR A 52 -3.86 6.26 1.89
N CYS A 53 -3.56 7.18 0.99
CA CYS A 53 -2.72 8.34 1.34
C CYS A 53 -3.31 9.17 2.50
N GLU A 54 -4.64 9.31 2.56
CA GLU A 54 -5.33 10.02 3.63
C GLU A 54 -5.35 9.20 4.94
N ASN A 55 -5.37 7.87 4.83
CA ASN A 55 -5.41 6.94 5.95
C ASN A 55 -4.44 5.77 5.74
N PRO A 56 -3.12 6.01 5.91
CA PRO A 56 -2.09 5.03 5.60
C PRO A 56 -2.08 3.86 6.57
N ASN A 57 -2.64 4.05 7.77
CA ASN A 57 -2.66 3.06 8.82
C ASN A 57 -4.05 2.51 9.02
N THR A 58 -4.23 1.21 8.79
CA THR A 58 -5.53 0.54 8.96
C THR A 58 -5.99 0.48 10.42
N GLY A 59 -5.09 0.76 11.39
CA GLY A 59 -5.39 0.83 12.81
C GLY A 59 -5.87 2.21 13.30
N SER A 60 -5.89 3.24 12.44
CA SER A 60 -6.37 4.58 12.82
C SER A 60 -7.90 4.70 12.82
N ARG A 61 -8.61 3.73 12.23
CA ARG A 61 -10.08 3.73 12.14
C ARG A 61 -10.68 2.35 12.42
N PRO A 62 -11.89 2.29 13.01
CA PRO A 62 -12.65 1.05 13.08
C PRO A 62 -12.80 0.45 11.68
N CYS A 63 -12.55 -0.86 11.57
CA CYS A 63 -12.68 -1.59 10.33
C CYS A 63 -13.63 -2.76 10.49
N ILE A 64 -14.68 -2.79 9.66
CA ILE A 64 -15.55 -3.96 9.56
C ILE A 64 -14.76 -5.13 8.97
N GLN A 65 -14.82 -6.28 9.64
CA GLN A 65 -14.13 -7.49 9.24
C GLN A 65 -14.95 -8.23 8.16
N VAL A 66 -15.13 -7.58 7.02
CA VAL A 66 -15.81 -8.15 5.85
C VAL A 66 -14.78 -8.53 4.79
N CYS A 67 -15.01 -9.69 4.17
CA CYS A 67 -14.23 -10.18 3.05
C CYS A 67 -14.69 -9.50 1.77
N ILE A 68 -13.77 -8.79 1.09
CA ILE A 68 -14.01 -8.31 -0.26
C ILE A 68 -13.43 -9.34 -1.24
N PRO A 69 -14.25 -10.10 -1.98
CA PRO A 69 -13.77 -11.21 -2.79
C PRO A 69 -13.03 -10.73 -4.03
N ASN A 70 -12.00 -11.49 -4.42
CA ASN A 70 -11.28 -11.37 -5.70
C ASN A 70 -10.87 -9.93 -6.06
N LYS A 71 -10.20 -9.22 -5.14
CA LYS A 71 -9.71 -7.86 -5.38
C LYS A 71 -8.19 -7.80 -5.46
N CYS A 72 -7.68 -6.90 -6.29
CA CYS A 72 -6.32 -6.39 -6.14
C CYS A 72 -6.28 -5.48 -4.92
N GLN A 73 -5.29 -5.69 -4.06
CA GLN A 73 -5.06 -4.89 -2.88
C GLN A 73 -3.61 -4.45 -2.83
N CYS A 74 -3.33 -3.21 -2.42
CA CYS A 74 -1.97 -2.71 -2.21
C CYS A 74 -1.15 -3.71 -1.39
N ALA A 75 0.06 -3.97 -1.88
CA ALA A 75 1.04 -4.78 -1.19
C ALA A 75 1.39 -4.15 0.17
N LYS A 76 1.95 -4.95 1.09
CA LYS A 76 2.37 -4.45 2.40
C LYS A 76 3.38 -3.30 2.23
N GLY A 77 3.13 -2.18 2.90
CA GLY A 77 3.97 -0.97 2.83
C GLY A 77 3.57 0.01 1.73
N PHE A 78 2.54 -0.29 0.95
CA PHE A 78 1.97 0.61 -0.06
C PHE A 78 0.58 1.09 0.36
N VAL A 79 0.23 2.29 -0.09
CA VAL A 79 -1.06 2.93 0.16
C VAL A 79 -1.68 3.36 -1.17
N ARG A 80 -3.01 3.34 -1.27
CA ARG A 80 -3.71 3.77 -2.48
C ARG A 80 -3.82 5.30 -2.49
N ASN A 81 -3.32 5.95 -3.53
CA ASN A 81 -3.49 7.39 -3.73
C ASN A 81 -4.85 7.74 -4.36
N SER A 82 -5.14 9.03 -4.51
CA SER A 82 -6.36 9.56 -5.13
C SER A 82 -6.55 9.15 -6.59
N ASN A 83 -5.45 8.83 -7.29
CA ASN A 83 -5.46 8.32 -8.67
C ASN A 83 -5.73 6.80 -8.74
N GLY A 84 -5.95 6.14 -7.60
CA GLY A 84 -6.22 4.70 -7.53
C GLY A 84 -4.97 3.82 -7.65
N VAL A 85 -3.77 4.39 -7.59
CA VAL A 85 -2.50 3.66 -7.72
C VAL A 85 -1.88 3.40 -6.35
N CYS A 86 -1.33 2.20 -6.14
CA CYS A 86 -0.58 1.87 -4.92
C CYS A 86 0.85 2.42 -4.99
N VAL A 87 1.13 3.38 -4.11
CA VAL A 87 2.40 4.11 -4.02
C VAL A 87 3.01 3.96 -2.63
N GLN A 88 4.30 4.29 -2.48
CA GLN A 88 4.89 4.45 -1.16
C GLN A 88 4.28 5.67 -0.46
N PHE A 89 4.16 5.63 0.86
CA PHE A 89 3.52 6.72 1.61
C PHE A 89 4.21 8.08 1.40
N ASN A 90 5.55 8.09 1.28
CA ASN A 90 6.33 9.29 0.96
C ASN A 90 6.06 9.88 -0.45
N GLN A 91 5.31 9.17 -1.31
CA GLN A 91 4.88 9.63 -2.64
C GLN A 91 3.45 10.19 -2.64
N CYS A 92 2.79 10.23 -1.47
CA CYS A 92 1.51 10.92 -1.34
C CYS A 92 1.71 12.43 -1.52
N GLU A 93 0.82 13.06 -2.29
CA GLU A 93 0.87 14.50 -2.58
C GLU A 93 0.63 15.36 -1.32
N GLU A 94 0.06 14.77 -0.26
CA GLU A 94 -0.08 15.40 1.04
C GLU A 94 1.27 15.51 1.74
N LYS A 95 1.72 16.76 1.91
CA LYS A 95 3.00 17.09 2.54
C LYS A 95 3.06 16.47 3.93
N VAL A 96 4.00 15.55 4.13
CA VAL A 96 4.45 15.11 5.46
C VAL A 96 4.67 16.37 6.31
N PRO A 97 3.97 16.54 7.44
CA PRO A 97 4.10 17.73 8.25
C PRO A 97 5.54 17.89 8.71
N LYS A 98 6.08 19.09 8.54
CA LYS A 98 7.41 19.42 9.07
C LYS A 98 7.29 19.49 10.59
N CYS A 99 7.95 18.57 11.28
CA CYS A 99 7.96 18.52 12.73
C CYS A 99 8.92 19.55 13.34
N SER A 100 8.61 19.95 14.57
CA SER A 100 9.42 20.90 15.34
C SER A 100 10.65 20.22 15.94
N GLU A 101 11.48 20.98 16.64
CA GLU A 101 12.63 20.42 17.35
C GLU A 101 12.19 19.36 18.37
N ASN A 102 12.95 18.26 18.44
CA ASN A 102 12.69 17.10 19.31
C ASN A 102 11.34 16.40 19.07
N GLU A 103 10.77 16.59 17.87
CA GLU A 103 9.64 15.82 17.38
C GLU A 103 10.05 14.91 16.22
N GLU A 104 9.39 13.77 16.13
CA GLU A 104 9.49 12.81 15.04
C GLU A 104 8.13 12.73 14.33
N PHE A 105 8.18 12.69 13.00
CA PHE A 105 7.00 12.39 12.21
C PHE A 105 6.63 10.92 12.37
N LYS A 106 5.39 10.65 12.77
CA LYS A 106 4.84 9.30 12.87
C LYS A 106 3.66 9.15 11.94
N GLU A 107 3.77 8.20 11.01
CA GLU A 107 2.62 7.78 10.20
C GLU A 107 1.48 7.25 11.09
N CYS A 108 1.82 6.63 12.22
CA CYS A 108 0.91 6.02 13.19
C CYS A 108 1.36 6.41 14.61
N GLY A 109 0.98 7.60 15.07
CA GLY A 109 1.31 8.12 16.40
C GLY A 109 0.29 7.72 17.49
N THR A 110 0.59 8.02 18.75
CA THR A 110 -0.36 7.82 19.87
C THR A 110 -1.38 8.96 19.97
N HIS A 111 -2.61 8.69 20.40
CA HIS A 111 -3.57 9.73 20.78
C HIS A 111 -3.26 10.35 22.16
N CYS A 112 -2.51 9.62 22.99
CA CYS A 112 -2.17 10.01 24.35
C CYS A 112 -0.66 10.21 24.40
N GLU A 113 -0.20 11.33 23.83
CA GLU A 113 1.21 11.68 23.86
C GLU A 113 1.66 11.90 25.32
N PRO A 114 2.76 11.28 25.77
CA PRO A 114 3.31 11.51 27.10
C PRO A 114 3.63 12.98 27.38
N THR A 115 3.23 13.47 28.56
CA THR A 115 3.52 14.84 29.02
C THR A 115 4.31 14.82 30.33
N CYS A 116 4.87 15.95 30.74
CA CYS A 116 5.50 16.06 32.06
C CYS A 116 4.52 15.78 33.22
N GLU A 117 3.24 16.11 33.05
CA GLU A 117 2.20 15.92 34.06
C GLU A 117 1.75 14.45 34.13
N ASN A 118 1.77 13.74 33.00
CA ASN A 118 1.44 12.33 32.84
C ASN A 118 2.41 11.61 31.88
N PRO A 119 3.59 11.15 32.37
CA PRO A 119 4.61 10.50 31.53
C PRO A 119 4.22 9.13 30.97
N SER A 120 3.21 8.48 31.55
CA SER A 120 2.76 7.14 31.14
C SER A 120 1.23 7.07 31.08
N PRO A 121 0.61 7.73 30.09
CA PRO A 121 -0.83 7.75 29.96
C PRO A 121 -1.37 6.38 29.54
N ALA A 122 -2.44 5.93 30.18
CA ALA A 122 -3.24 4.83 29.65
C ALA A 122 -3.89 5.27 28.33
N CYS A 123 -3.72 4.47 27.28
CA CYS A 123 -4.21 4.81 25.94
C CYS A 123 -4.79 3.60 25.20
N ILE A 124 -5.75 3.87 24.32
CA ILE A 124 -6.24 2.88 23.36
C ILE A 124 -5.17 2.62 22.29
N LYS A 125 -5.17 1.43 21.68
CA LYS A 125 -4.20 1.04 20.64
C LYS A 125 -4.48 1.65 19.25
N MET A 126 -5.49 2.51 19.12
CA MET A 126 -5.75 3.23 17.87
C MET A 126 -4.70 4.31 17.67
N CYS A 127 -4.17 4.42 16.46
CA CYS A 127 -3.18 5.43 16.17
C CYS A 127 -3.74 6.68 15.52
N LYS A 128 -3.11 7.81 15.85
CA LYS A 128 -3.35 9.10 15.23
C LYS A 128 -2.49 9.18 13.96
N PRO A 129 -3.08 9.26 12.76
CA PRO A 129 -2.31 9.23 11.53
C PRO A 129 -1.54 10.54 11.32
N ASN A 130 -0.37 10.44 10.68
CA ASN A 130 0.40 11.57 10.14
C ASN A 130 0.63 12.72 11.14
N VAL A 131 1.19 12.41 12.30
CA VAL A 131 1.34 13.36 13.41
C VAL A 131 2.80 13.52 13.81
N CYS A 132 3.20 14.74 14.15
CA CYS A 132 4.47 15.00 14.83
C CYS A 132 4.32 14.73 16.33
N GLN A 133 5.20 13.91 16.88
CA GLN A 133 5.19 13.58 18.30
C GLN A 133 6.58 13.69 18.91
N CYS A 134 6.68 13.93 20.22
CA CYS A 134 7.96 13.95 20.90
C CYS A 134 8.76 12.68 20.62
N SER A 135 10.02 12.88 20.27
CA SER A 135 10.98 11.79 20.06
C SER A 135 11.15 10.98 21.34
N GLU A 136 11.68 9.76 21.21
CA GLU A 136 11.94 8.89 22.36
C GLU A 136 12.80 9.61 23.42
N GLY A 137 12.37 9.53 24.69
CA GLY A 137 13.03 10.22 25.82
C GLY A 137 12.59 11.67 26.05
N TYR A 138 11.73 12.23 25.20
CA TYR A 138 11.16 13.57 25.37
C TYR A 138 9.70 13.51 25.81
N LEU A 139 9.29 14.49 26.62
CA LEU A 139 7.91 14.66 27.09
C LEU A 139 7.38 16.02 26.67
N ARG A 140 6.09 16.07 26.32
CA ARG A 140 5.41 17.32 25.96
C ARG A 140 5.22 18.19 27.21
N HIS A 141 5.59 19.46 27.12
CA HIS A 141 5.33 20.48 28.13
C HIS A 141 5.22 21.85 27.49
N ASN A 142 4.15 22.60 27.74
CA ASN A 142 3.90 23.92 27.12
C ASN A 142 4.08 23.93 25.58
N ASN A 143 3.53 22.92 24.90
CA ASN A 143 3.65 22.69 23.45
C ASN A 143 5.04 22.37 22.91
N VAL A 144 6.09 22.31 23.73
CA VAL A 144 7.44 21.91 23.33
C VAL A 144 7.80 20.52 23.87
N CYS A 145 8.66 19.81 23.15
CA CYS A 145 9.22 18.53 23.61
C CYS A 145 10.53 18.81 24.34
N ILE A 146 10.57 18.49 25.63
CA ILE A 146 11.76 18.63 26.47
C ILE A 146 12.24 17.26 26.96
N PRO A 147 13.53 17.09 27.26
CA PRO A 147 14.02 15.84 27.83
C PRO A 147 13.24 15.47 29.10
N ALA A 148 12.88 14.21 29.29
CA ALA A 148 12.04 13.77 30.41
C ALA A 148 12.63 14.15 31.79
N ASN A 149 13.96 14.18 31.91
CA ASN A 149 14.68 14.59 33.12
C ASN A 149 14.62 16.11 33.41
N SER A 150 14.15 16.91 32.44
CA SER A 150 14.03 18.36 32.52
C SER A 150 12.60 18.81 32.86
N CYS A 151 11.69 17.88 33.12
CA CYS A 151 10.33 18.20 33.54
C CYS A 151 10.31 18.96 34.88
N PRO A 152 9.41 19.95 35.06
CA PRO A 152 9.25 20.64 36.33
C PRO A 152 8.92 19.66 37.44
N LYS A 153 9.64 19.76 38.57
CA LYS A 153 9.33 18.96 39.76
C LYS A 153 7.97 19.39 40.29
N LYS A 154 7.05 18.44 40.45
CA LYS A 154 5.81 18.69 41.20
C LYS A 154 6.21 19.01 42.63
N ASN A 155 5.93 20.23 43.09
CA ASN A 155 5.98 20.54 44.51
C ASN A 155 4.83 19.77 45.15
N ILE A 156 5.17 18.73 45.92
CA ILE A 156 4.23 17.95 46.74
C ILE A 156 4.07 18.65 48.07
#